data_AF-A0A4Y2UAS7-F1
#
_entry.id   AF-A0A4Y2UAS7-F1
#
_cell.length_a   1.000
_cell.length_b   1.000
_cell.length_c   1.000
_cell.angle_alpha   90.00
_cell.angle_beta   90.00
_cell.angle_gamma   90.00
#
_symmetry.space_group_name_H-M   'P 1'
#
loop_
_entity.id
_entity.type
_entity.pdbx_description
1 polymer ?
#
loop_
_entity_poly.entity_id
_entity_poly.type
_entity_poly.pdbx_seq_one_letter_code
_entity_poly.pdbx_strand_id
1 'polypeptide(L)' 'ELQKKILAAVPEAEIKGKVGRSTSFEVVVNGVLVFSKLQKGKFPDFNEIVEVVASAQDGEGVKQL' A
#
# COMPACT_ATOMS: atom_id res chain seq x y z
N GLU A 1 -4.73 11.13 2.42
CA GLU A 1 -3.31 11.27 2.02
C GLU A 1 -2.80 10.11 1.16
N LEU A 2 -2.63 8.88 1.67
CA LEU A 2 -2.06 7.78 0.88
C LEU A 2 -2.81 7.50 -0.44
N GLN A 3 -4.14 7.44 -0.40
CA GLN A 3 -4.97 7.23 -1.60
C GLN A 3 -4.69 8.24 -2.72
N LYS A 4 -4.54 9.53 -2.36
CA LYS A 4 -4.27 10.59 -3.34
C LYS A 4 -2.90 10.43 -3.98
N LYS A 5 -1.88 10.04 -3.20
CA LYS A 5 -0.53 9.79 -3.73
C LYS A 5 -0.51 8.60 -4.68
N ILE A 6 -1.22 7.52 -4.33
CA ILE A 6 -1.33 6.34 -5.20
C ILE A 6 -2.02 6.74 -6.52
N LEU A 7 -3.16 7.43 -6.47
CA LEU A 7 -3.87 7.85 -7.68
C LEU A 7 -3.08 8.86 -8.54
N ALA A 8 -2.17 9.63 -7.93
CA ALA A 8 -1.30 10.54 -8.67
C ALA A 8 -0.21 9.79 -9.47
N ALA A 9 0.30 8.67 -8.95
CA ALA A 9 1.28 7.85 -9.64
C ALA A 9 0.62 6.81 -10.57
N VAL A 10 -0.48 6.22 -10.12
CA VAL A 10 -1.24 5.17 -10.79
C VAL A 10 -2.72 5.56 -10.80
N PRO A 11 -3.17 6.34 -11.79
CA PRO A 11 -4.56 6.82 -11.85
C PRO A 11 -5.58 5.71 -12.06
N GLU A 12 -5.16 4.56 -12.61
CA GLU A 12 -6.01 3.39 -12.86
C GLU A 12 -6.14 2.47 -11.63
N ALA A 13 -5.45 2.77 -10.52
CA ALA A 13 -5.49 1.93 -9.32
C ALA A 13 -6.86 1.94 -8.64
N GLU A 14 -7.41 0.75 -8.39
CA GLU A 14 -8.61 0.58 -7.58
C GLU A 14 -8.24 0.50 -6.08
N ILE A 15 -8.61 1.52 -5.31
CA ILE A 15 -8.25 1.63 -3.90
C ILE A 15 -9.47 1.37 -3.03
N LYS A 16 -9.41 0.32 -2.20
CA LYS A 16 -10.46 -0.03 -1.23
C LYS A 16 -9.98 0.23 0.19
N GLY A 17 -10.61 1.17 0.88
CA GLY A 17 -10.42 1.39 2.31
C GLY A 17 -11.37 0.52 3.13
N LYS A 18 -10.85 -0.27 4.06
CA LYS A 18 -11.66 -0.99 5.05
C LYS A 18 -11.27 -0.54 6.45
N VAL A 19 -12.25 -0.39 7.33
CA VAL A 19 -12.00 -0.17 8.76
C VAL A 19 -11.45 -1.47 9.34
N GLY A 20 -10.16 -1.44 9.70
CA GLY A 20 -9.47 -2.55 10.34
C GLY A 20 -9.59 -2.51 11.87
N ARG A 21 -8.81 -3.37 12.53
CA ARG A 21 -8.68 -3.36 14.00
C ARG A 21 -8.13 -2.01 14.47
N SER A 22 -8.56 -1.54 15.64
CA SER A 22 -8.01 -0.36 16.30
C SER A 22 -6.48 -0.40 16.30
N THR A 23 -5.84 0.74 15.99
CA THR A 23 -4.37 0.95 15.89
C THR A 23 -3.63 0.25 14.75
N SER A 24 -4.29 -0.62 13.98
CA SER A 24 -3.69 -1.27 12.80
C SER A 24 -3.64 -0.36 11.57
N PHE A 25 -2.67 -0.62 10.71
CA PHE A 25 -2.60 -0.04 9.36
C PHE A 25 -1.96 -1.09 8.46
N GLU A 26 -2.73 -1.60 7.51
CA GLU A 26 -2.32 -2.71 6.66
C GLU A 26 -2.54 -2.30 5.20
N VAL A 27 -1.55 -2.59 4.37
CA VAL A 27 -1.59 -2.29 2.94
C VAL A 27 -1.46 -3.60 2.19
N VAL A 28 -2.45 -3.87 1.36
CA VAL A 28 -2.50 -5.06 0.51
C VAL A 28 -2.57 -4.59 -0.94
N VAL A 29 -1.65 -5.07 -1.77
CA VAL A 29 -1.56 -4.73 -3.20
C VAL A 29 -1.65 -6.04 -3.98
N ASN A 30 -2.60 -6.14 -4.91
CA ASN A 30 -2.87 -7.35 -5.71
C ASN A 30 -2.97 -8.65 -4.87
N GLY A 31 -3.57 -8.56 -3.68
CA GLY A 31 -3.75 -9.70 -2.77
C GLY A 31 -2.53 -10.03 -1.89
N VAL A 32 -1.41 -9.33 -2.06
CA VAL A 32 -0.20 -9.51 -1.25
C VAL A 32 -0.15 -8.46 -0.14
N LEU A 33 0.03 -8.90 1.11
CA LEU A 33 0.26 -8.00 2.25
C LEU A 33 1.64 -7.35 2.10
N VAL A 34 1.66 -6.08 1.68
CA VAL A 34 2.87 -5.28 1.48
C VAL A 34 3.38 -4.72 2.79
N PHE A 35 2.49 -4.25 3.66
CA PHE A 35 2.87 -3.63 4.91
C PHE A 35 1.88 -3.93 6.02
N SER A 36 2.39 -4.13 7.23
CA SER A 36 1.59 -4.21 8.45
C SER A 36 2.23 -3.40 9.58
N LYS A 37 1.54 -2.36 10.03
CA LYS A 37 1.96 -1.55 11.17
C LYS A 37 2.07 -2.37 12.45
N LEU A 38 1.24 -3.40 12.61
CA LEU A 38 1.32 -4.27 13.78
C LEU A 38 2.64 -5.06 13.81
N GLN A 39 3.16 -5.45 12.64
CA GLN A 39 4.44 -6.15 12.55
C GLN A 39 5.63 -5.19 12.68
N LYS A 40 5.53 -4.01 12.07
CA LYS A 40 6.64 -3.02 12.03
C LYS A 40 6.70 -2.11 13.26
N GLY A 41 5.61 -2.01 14.03
CA GLY A 41 5.47 -1.09 15.16
C GLY A 41 5.39 0.39 14.78
N LYS A 42 5.44 0.73 13.50
CA LYS A 42 5.44 2.11 12.99
C LYS A 42 4.53 2.26 11.76
N PHE A 43 4.14 3.50 11.45
CA PHE A 43 3.45 3.81 10.20
C PHE A 43 4.39 3.61 8.99
N PRO A 44 3.84 3.24 7.82
CA PRO A 44 4.63 3.09 6.60
C PRO A 44 5.07 4.45 6.07
N ASP A 45 6.16 4.47 5.30
CA ASP A 45 6.43 5.59 4.41
C ASP A 45 5.48 5.50 3.20
N PHE A 46 4.77 6.59 2.93
CA PHE A 46 3.79 6.59 1.86
C PHE A 46 4.43 6.57 0.47
N ASN A 47 5.66 7.06 0.31
CA ASN A 47 6.34 7.02 -0.98
C ASN A 47 6.78 5.58 -1.29
N GLU A 48 7.30 4.84 -0.31
CA GLU A 48 7.65 3.41 -0.50
C GLU A 48 6.43 2.58 -0.93
N ILE A 49 5.26 2.84 -0.34
CA ILE A 49 4.02 2.15 -0.73
C ILE A 49 3.62 2.49 -2.17
N VAL A 50 3.77 3.76 -2.58
CA VAL A 50 3.44 4.20 -3.94
C VAL A 50 4.38 3.56 -4.96
N GLU A 51 5.68 3.46 -4.66
CA GLU A 51 6.64 2.76 -5.51
C GLU A 51 6.28 1.29 -5.68
N VAL A 52 5.91 0.60 -4.60
CA VAL A 52 5.47 -0.81 -4.68
C VAL A 52 4.20 -0.95 -5.53
N VAL A 53 3.25 -0.02 -5.43
CA VAL A 53 2.04 -0.04 -6.27
C VAL A 53 2.36 0.24 -7.74
N ALA A 54 3.27 1.18 -8.03
CA ALA A 54 3.71 1.47 -9.38
C ALA A 54 4.41 0.26 -10.02
N SER A 55 5.40 -0.32 -9.35
CA SER A 55 6.06 -1.55 -9.80
C SER A 55 5.08 -2.71 -10.00
N ALA A 56 4.09 -2.86 -9.10
CA ALA A 56 3.06 -3.89 -9.25
C ALA A 56 2.19 -3.72 -10.50
N GLN A 57 2.03 -2.49 -10.99
CA GLN A 57 1.32 -2.21 -12.24
C GLN A 57 2.18 -2.51 -13.46
N ASP A 58 3.49 -2.26 -13.40
CA ASP A 58 4.44 -2.56 -14.48
C ASP A 58 4.68 -4.08 -14.66
N GLY A 59 4.01 -4.92 -13.88
CA GLY A 59 4.17 -6.37 -13.87
C GLY A 59 5.39 -6.86 -13.10
N GLU A 60 6.10 -5.94 -12.43
CA GLU A 60 7.13 -6.29 -11.47
C GLU A 60 6.47 -6.85 -10.20
N GLY A 61 7.10 -7.85 -9.58
CA GLY A 61 6.52 -8.52 -8.41
C GLY A 61 6.25 -7.56 -7.24
N VAL A 62 5.17 -7.81 -6.50
CA VAL A 62 4.82 -7.02 -5.30
C VAL A 62 5.83 -7.29 -4.19
N LYS A 63 6.60 -6.27 -3.80
CA LYS A 63 7.58 -6.35 -2.72
C LYS A 63 6.95 -6.10 -1.35
N GLN A 64 7.31 -6.90 -0.35
CA GLN A 64 6.93 -6.67 1.05
C GLN A 64 7.92 -5.71 1.71
N LEU A 65 7.39 -4.73 2.45
CA LEU A 65 8.14 -3.67 3.12
C LEU A 65 8.33 -3.97 4.61
#